data_AF-A0AAP2CQU8-F1
#
_entry.id   AF-A0AAP2CQU8-F1
#
_cell.length_a   1.000
_cell.length_b   1.000
_cell.length_c   1.000
_cell.angle_alpha   90.00
_cell.angle_beta   90.00
_cell.angle_gamma   90.00
#
_symmetry.space_group_name_H-M   'P 1'
#
loop_
_entity.id
_entity.type
_entity.pdbx_description
1 polymer ?
#
loop_
_entity_poly.entity_id
_entity_poly.type
_entity_poly.pdbx_seq_one_letter_code
_entity_poly.pdbx_strand_id
1 'polypeptide(L)'
;MSFLRPTVENALRRWSEVLVMFAVAAFGLWVFLRGGYIFQGLGVLIVIAAFAFGLAAWRRMQFRMAVDAPGLVEVVEGRVSYLGPYFGGSVDLGDLQELQVLDVAGRRRCWRLKQNDGQALLIPFAAEGAAALYDAFVLLPGLRGAALSGAASRPASDPVTIWRASAR
;
A
#
# COMPACT_ATOMS: atom_id res chain seq x y z
N MET A 1 5.72 16.19 22.22
CA MET A 1 4.74 16.93 21.40
C MET A 1 5.47 17.47 20.18
N SER A 2 5.30 16.83 19.01
CA SER A 2 5.95 17.26 17.77
C SER A 2 5.00 18.16 17.00
N PHE A 3 5.46 19.37 16.65
CA PHE A 3 4.72 20.39 15.88
C PHE A 3 4.80 20.16 14.36
N LEU A 4 5.23 18.97 13.91
CA LEU A 4 5.33 18.64 12.50
C LEU A 4 4.12 17.83 12.04
N ARG A 5 3.47 18.31 10.98
CA ARG A 5 2.38 17.61 10.29
C ARG A 5 2.86 16.18 9.97
N PRO A 6 2.09 15.11 10.26
CA PRO A 6 2.55 13.72 10.09
C PRO A 6 2.96 13.37 8.65
N THR A 7 2.49 14.14 7.67
CA THR A 7 2.92 14.07 6.26
C THR A 7 4.38 14.46 6.05
N VAL A 8 4.88 15.44 6.83
CA VAL A 8 6.25 15.96 6.72
C VAL A 8 7.25 15.03 7.39
N GLU A 9 6.89 14.43 8.52
CA GLU A 9 7.73 13.45 9.21
C GLU A 9 7.98 12.20 8.36
N ASN A 10 6.93 11.70 7.68
CA ASN A 10 7.05 10.57 6.77
C ASN A 10 7.90 10.88 5.53
N ALA A 11 7.81 12.12 5.02
CA ALA A 11 8.69 12.57 3.94
C ALA A 11 10.15 12.65 4.41
N LEU A 12 10.43 13.25 5.57
CA LEU A 12 11.80 13.32 6.13
C LEU A 12 12.41 11.95 6.40
N ARG A 13 11.64 11.02 6.98
CA ARG A 13 12.09 9.63 7.16
C ARG A 13 12.34 8.91 5.83
N ARG A 14 11.62 9.27 4.77
CA ARG A 14 11.81 8.71 3.43
C ARG A 14 13.11 9.19 2.78
N TRP A 15 13.52 10.43 3.03
CA TRP A 15 14.70 11.05 2.41
C TRP A 15 15.95 11.05 3.29
N SER A 16 15.85 10.58 4.54
CA SER A 16 16.96 10.61 5.52
C SER A 16 18.20 9.87 5.03
N GLU A 17 18.05 8.69 4.40
CA GLU A 17 19.19 7.93 3.87
C GLU A 17 19.93 8.69 2.76
N VAL A 18 19.20 9.36 1.86
CA VAL A 18 19.81 10.18 0.79
C VAL A 18 20.51 11.40 1.39
N LEU A 19 19.89 12.07 2.37
CA LEU A 19 20.49 13.22 3.07
C LEU A 19 21.78 12.84 3.81
N VAL A 20 21.80 11.68 4.48
CA VAL A 20 22.99 11.17 5.17
C VAL A 20 24.10 10.89 4.15
N MET A 21 23.80 10.20 3.05
CA MET A 21 24.81 9.91 2.02
C MET A 21 25.33 11.18 1.33
N PHE A 22 24.48 12.18 1.13
CA PHE A 22 24.89 13.48 0.62
C PHE A 22 25.82 14.21 1.60
N ALA A 23 25.52 14.18 2.90
CA ALA A 23 26.39 14.74 3.92
C ALA A 23 27.76 14.04 3.98
N VAL A 24 27.80 12.72 3.84
CA VAL A 24 29.05 11.93 3.77
C VAL A 24 29.85 12.29 2.52
N ALA A 25 29.21 12.45 1.35
CA ALA A 25 29.87 12.89 0.13
C ALA A 25 30.46 14.30 0.26
N ALA A 26 29.71 15.24 0.85
CA ALA A 26 30.19 16.59 1.13
C ALA A 26 31.39 16.59 2.10
N PHE A 27 31.38 15.70 3.10
CA PHE A 27 32.52 15.53 4.00
C PHE A 27 33.75 14.97 3.28
N GLY A 28 33.59 13.96 2.41
CA GLY A 28 34.68 13.44 1.58
C GLY A 28 35.30 14.50 0.66
N LEU A 29 34.46 15.35 0.06
CA LEU A 29 34.90 16.46 -0.78
C LEU A 29 35.63 17.55 0.03
N TRP A 30 35.17 17.85 1.25
CA TRP A 30 35.85 18.77 2.15
C TRP A 30 37.24 18.27 2.57
N VAL A 31 37.37 16.96 2.82
CA VAL A 31 38.67 16.32 3.13
C VAL A 31 39.60 16.37 1.91
N PHE A 32 39.08 16.17 0.70
CA PHE A 32 39.86 16.30 -0.54
C PHE A 32 40.42 17.72 -0.74
N LEU A 33 39.62 18.75 -0.42
CA LEU A 33 40.00 20.16 -0.54
C LEU A 33 41.05 20.62 0.50
N ARG A 34 41.27 19.88 1.60
CA ARG A 34 42.31 20.21 2.59
C ARG A 34 43.75 20.03 2.07
N GLY A 35 43.95 19.34 0.94
CA GLY A 35 45.25 19.20 0.28
C GLY A 35 46.18 18.14 0.89
N GLY A 36 47.11 17.63 0.06
CA GLY A 36 48.05 16.55 0.38
C GLY A 36 47.65 15.21 -0.26
N TYR A 37 48.63 14.48 -0.83
CA TYR A 37 48.38 13.23 -1.58
C TYR A 37 47.61 12.16 -0.78
N ILE A 38 47.86 12.07 0.54
CA ILE A 38 47.18 11.13 1.43
C ILE A 38 45.71 11.53 1.65
N PHE A 39 45.45 12.81 1.90
CA PHE A 39 44.08 13.32 2.11
C PHE A 39 43.25 13.31 0.82
N GLN A 40 43.88 13.51 -0.34
CA GLN A 40 43.23 13.35 -1.63
C GLN A 40 42.80 11.90 -1.90
N GLY A 41 43.67 10.92 -1.62
CA GLY A 41 43.32 9.51 -1.74
C GLY A 41 42.16 9.09 -0.82
N LEU A 42 42.20 9.54 0.44
CA LEU A 42 41.14 9.25 1.41
C LEU A 42 39.81 9.91 1.01
N GLY A 43 39.84 11.16 0.54
CA GLY A 43 38.66 11.87 0.07
C GLY A 43 37.98 11.19 -1.11
N VAL A 44 38.76 10.74 -2.10
CA VAL A 44 38.23 9.99 -3.26
C VAL A 44 37.56 8.68 -2.82
N LEU A 45 38.18 7.94 -1.88
CA LEU A 45 37.64 6.67 -1.39
C LEU A 45 36.31 6.87 -0.65
N ILE A 46 36.19 7.93 0.15
CA ILE A 46 34.93 8.31 0.83
C ILE A 46 33.85 8.69 -0.18
N VAL A 47 34.18 9.47 -1.21
CA VAL A 47 33.22 9.88 -2.25
C VAL A 47 32.72 8.67 -3.04
N ILE A 48 33.60 7.75 -3.44
CA ILE A 48 33.19 6.51 -4.14
C ILE A 48 32.27 5.67 -3.27
N ALA A 49 32.62 5.48 -1.99
CA ALA A 49 31.78 4.74 -1.06
C ALA A 49 30.41 5.39 -0.88
N ALA A 50 30.36 6.71 -0.64
CA ALA A 50 29.12 7.47 -0.50
C ALA A 50 28.25 7.37 -1.76
N PHE A 51 28.87 7.40 -2.94
CA PHE A 51 28.15 7.27 -4.20
C PHE A 51 27.60 5.86 -4.40
N ALA A 52 28.37 4.81 -4.09
CA ALA A 52 27.92 3.43 -4.18
C ALA A 52 26.75 3.14 -3.22
N PHE A 53 26.87 3.55 -1.95
CA PHE A 53 25.80 3.40 -0.97
C PHE A 53 24.59 4.29 -1.28
N GLY A 54 24.82 5.52 -1.74
CA GLY A 54 23.77 6.44 -2.17
C GLY A 54 22.98 5.90 -3.37
N LEU A 55 23.65 5.30 -4.35
CA LEU A 55 23.01 4.68 -5.51
C LEU A 55 22.23 3.42 -5.10
N ALA A 56 22.74 2.62 -4.16
CA ALA A 56 22.03 1.48 -3.60
C ALA A 56 20.79 1.91 -2.80
N ALA A 57 20.89 2.98 -1.99
CA ALA A 57 19.76 3.57 -1.27
C ALA A 57 18.73 4.17 -2.23
N TRP A 58 19.17 4.87 -3.28
CA TRP A 58 18.30 5.40 -4.34
C TRP A 58 17.54 4.29 -5.07
N ARG A 59 18.25 3.22 -5.47
CA ARG A 59 17.62 2.03 -6.07
C ARG A 59 16.64 1.38 -5.10
N ARG A 60 16.96 1.27 -3.80
CA ARG A 60 16.02 0.78 -2.78
C ARG A 60 14.83 1.72 -2.58
N MET A 61 14.98 3.04 -2.70
CA MET A 61 13.87 3.99 -2.65
C MET A 61 12.96 3.87 -3.87
N GLN A 62 13.52 3.53 -5.05
CA GLN A 62 12.73 3.22 -6.24
C GLN A 62 11.98 1.89 -6.10
N PHE A 63 12.52 0.90 -5.36
CA PHE A 63 11.80 -0.33 -5.00
C PHE A 63 10.90 -0.19 -3.77
N ARG A 64 11.10 0.85 -2.94
CA ARG A 64 10.07 1.44 -2.06
C ARG A 64 9.16 2.33 -2.90
N MET A 65 8.76 1.81 -4.07
CA MET A 65 7.56 2.28 -4.73
C MET A 65 6.43 2.22 -3.72
N ALA A 66 5.51 3.15 -3.88
CA ALA A 66 4.29 3.25 -3.12
C ALA A 66 3.47 1.96 -3.27
N VAL A 67 3.84 0.92 -2.54
CA VAL A 67 2.95 -0.16 -2.16
C VAL A 67 2.05 0.46 -1.10
N ASP A 68 1.18 1.33 -1.59
CA ASP A 68 -0.22 1.31 -1.19
C ASP A 68 -0.88 0.08 -1.85
N ALA A 69 -0.20 -1.08 -1.89
CA ALA A 69 -0.80 -2.37 -2.21
C ALA A 69 -1.02 -3.06 -0.86
N PRO A 70 -2.10 -2.73 -0.15
CA PRO A 70 -2.53 -3.52 0.98
C PRO A 70 -3.08 -4.83 0.40
N GLY A 71 -2.16 -5.75 0.09
CA GLY A 71 -2.43 -7.14 -0.28
C GLY A 71 -2.72 -7.44 -1.75
N LEU A 72 -2.68 -8.74 -2.06
CA LEU A 72 -3.08 -9.35 -3.34
C LEU A 72 -4.47 -9.96 -3.20
N VAL A 73 -5.31 -9.74 -4.19
CA VAL A 73 -6.61 -10.39 -4.33
C VAL A 73 -6.52 -11.40 -5.46
N GLU A 74 -6.88 -12.64 -5.15
CA GLU A 74 -6.98 -13.72 -6.10
C GLU A 74 -8.42 -14.21 -6.14
N VAL A 75 -8.96 -14.43 -7.35
CA VAL A 75 -10.31 -14.97 -7.54
C VAL A 75 -10.19 -16.23 -8.39
N VAL A 76 -10.53 -17.38 -7.79
CA VAL A 76 -10.44 -18.70 -8.43
C VAL A 76 -11.75 -19.44 -8.18
N GLU A 77 -12.45 -19.82 -9.26
CA GLU A 77 -13.69 -20.62 -9.18
C GLU A 77 -14.76 -20.05 -8.23
N GLY A 78 -14.89 -18.73 -8.13
CA GLY A 78 -15.84 -18.08 -7.23
C GLY A 78 -15.35 -17.96 -5.78
N ARG A 79 -14.13 -18.40 -5.46
CA ARG A 79 -13.47 -18.12 -4.20
C ARG A 79 -12.63 -16.86 -4.31
N VAL A 80 -12.85 -15.91 -3.40
CA VAL A 80 -12.09 -14.67 -3.28
C VAL A 80 -11.10 -14.82 -2.13
N SER A 81 -9.81 -14.80 -2.45
CA SER A 81 -8.73 -14.86 -1.47
C SER A 81 -8.02 -13.50 -1.40
N TYR A 82 -7.86 -12.97 -0.20
CA TYR A 82 -7.11 -11.75 0.04
C TYR A 82 -5.90 -12.05 0.91
N LEU A 83 -4.72 -11.79 0.35
CA LEU A 83 -3.42 -11.98 0.99
C LEU A 83 -2.86 -10.61 1.37
N GLY A 84 -3.25 -10.12 2.55
CA GLY A 84 -2.71 -8.88 3.11
C GLY A 84 -1.50 -9.11 4.04
N PRO A 85 -0.70 -8.07 4.29
CA PRO A 85 0.54 -8.17 5.08
C PRO A 85 0.31 -8.39 6.58
N TYR A 86 -0.86 -8.03 7.11
CA TYR A 86 -1.21 -8.14 8.53
C TYR A 86 -2.46 -8.97 8.79
N PHE A 87 -3.36 -9.01 7.81
CA PHE A 87 -4.62 -9.74 7.85
C PHE A 87 -4.87 -10.27 6.45
N GLY A 88 -5.44 -11.47 6.38
CA GLY A 88 -5.79 -12.14 5.14
C GLY A 88 -6.91 -13.14 5.41
N GLY A 89 -7.46 -13.67 4.35
CA GLY A 89 -8.53 -14.66 4.45
C GLY A 89 -9.10 -14.98 3.08
N SER A 90 -9.92 -16.01 3.03
CA SER A 90 -10.60 -16.44 1.82
C SER A 90 -12.10 -16.54 2.09
N VAL A 91 -12.89 -16.02 1.17
CA VAL A 91 -14.34 -16.09 1.21
C VAL A 91 -14.84 -16.74 -0.08
N ASP A 92 -15.68 -17.74 0.07
CA ASP A 92 -16.42 -18.30 -1.06
C ASP A 92 -17.62 -17.39 -1.39
N LEU A 93 -17.78 -17.01 -2.67
CA LEU A 93 -18.92 -16.21 -3.13
C LEU A 93 -20.24 -16.96 -2.94
N GLY A 94 -20.23 -18.30 -2.90
CA GLY A 94 -21.41 -19.11 -2.61
C GLY A 94 -21.93 -18.93 -1.18
N ASP A 95 -21.04 -18.66 -0.22
CA ASP A 95 -21.35 -18.49 1.21
C ASP A 95 -21.48 -17.01 1.63
N LEU A 96 -21.38 -16.10 0.67
CA LEU A 96 -21.45 -14.67 0.92
C LEU A 96 -22.88 -14.28 1.30
N GLN A 97 -23.04 -13.64 2.46
CA GLN A 97 -24.33 -13.13 2.93
C GLN A 97 -24.48 -11.63 2.76
N GLU A 98 -23.39 -10.86 2.89
CA GLU A 98 -23.47 -9.41 2.85
C GLU A 98 -22.23 -8.82 2.18
N LEU A 99 -22.46 -7.91 1.25
CA LEU A 99 -21.42 -7.11 0.59
C LEU A 99 -21.63 -5.64 0.94
N GLN A 100 -20.63 -5.05 1.58
CA GLN A 100 -20.64 -3.65 1.98
C GLN A 100 -19.38 -2.92 1.51
N VAL A 101 -19.49 -1.60 1.37
CA VAL A 101 -18.35 -0.70 1.22
C VAL A 101 -18.28 0.21 2.42
N LEU A 102 -17.08 0.36 2.98
CA LEU A 102 -16.83 1.20 4.15
C LEU A 102 -15.45 1.86 4.07
N ASP A 103 -15.30 3.00 4.72
CA ASP A 103 -14.01 3.65 4.91
C ASP A 103 -13.35 3.18 6.22
N VAL A 104 -12.15 2.63 6.10
CA VAL A 104 -11.26 2.28 7.22
C VAL A 104 -10.29 3.42 7.47
N ALA A 105 -10.12 3.80 8.74
CA ALA A 105 -9.21 4.87 9.18
C ALA A 105 -9.44 6.22 8.46
N GLY A 106 -10.69 6.49 8.03
CA GLY A 106 -11.16 7.76 7.48
C GLY A 106 -10.61 8.15 6.10
N ARG A 107 -9.83 7.27 5.43
CA ARG A 107 -9.25 7.56 4.11
C ARG A 107 -9.08 6.34 3.19
N ARG A 108 -9.31 5.12 3.67
CA ARG A 108 -9.07 3.88 2.91
C ARG A 108 -10.36 3.14 2.69
N ARG A 109 -10.83 3.09 1.44
CA ARG A 109 -12.00 2.31 1.07
C ARG A 109 -11.70 0.82 1.09
N CYS A 110 -12.58 0.08 1.72
CA CYS A 110 -12.53 -1.38 1.77
C CYS A 110 -13.89 -1.97 1.39
N TRP A 111 -13.85 -3.05 0.63
CA TRP A 111 -14.94 -4.00 0.52
C TRP A 111 -14.99 -4.82 1.79
N ARG A 112 -16.18 -5.01 2.35
CA ARG A 112 -16.43 -5.95 3.44
C ARG A 112 -17.35 -7.05 2.94
N LEU A 113 -16.82 -8.26 2.93
CA LEU A 113 -17.51 -9.48 2.53
C LEU A 113 -17.82 -10.26 3.81
N LYS A 114 -19.10 -10.42 4.14
CA LYS A 114 -19.53 -11.18 5.33
C LYS A 114 -20.06 -12.55 4.93
N GLN A 115 -19.58 -13.59 5.61
CA GLN A 115 -20.02 -14.97 5.43
C GLN A 115 -21.11 -15.38 6.42
N ASN A 116 -21.75 -16.53 6.14
CA ASN A 116 -22.77 -17.13 7.00
C ASN A 116 -22.26 -17.49 8.41
N ASP A 117 -20.98 -17.86 8.53
CA ASP A 117 -20.34 -18.17 9.81
C ASP A 117 -20.05 -16.94 10.70
N GLY A 118 -20.40 -15.74 10.21
CA GLY A 118 -20.19 -14.48 10.89
C GLY A 118 -18.82 -13.85 10.66
N GLN A 119 -17.91 -14.52 9.94
CA GLN A 119 -16.63 -13.95 9.57
C GLN A 119 -16.81 -12.86 8.52
N ALA A 120 -15.94 -11.84 8.57
CA ALA A 120 -15.94 -10.75 7.62
C ALA A 120 -14.53 -10.52 7.08
N LEU A 121 -14.39 -10.61 5.75
CA LEU A 121 -13.16 -10.29 5.04
C LEU A 121 -13.19 -8.83 4.58
N LEU A 122 -12.13 -8.11 4.92
CA LEU A 122 -11.92 -6.72 4.51
C LEU A 122 -10.88 -6.68 3.39
N ILE A 123 -11.30 -6.22 2.21
CA ILE A 123 -10.45 -6.13 1.03
C ILE A 123 -10.33 -4.67 0.61
N PRO A 124 -9.15 -4.06 0.70
CA PRO A 124 -8.96 -2.67 0.26
C PRO A 124 -9.15 -2.51 -1.25
N PHE A 125 -9.66 -1.35 -1.68
CA PHE A 125 -9.82 -1.03 -3.10
C PHE A 125 -8.47 -0.90 -3.83
N ALA A 126 -7.41 -0.54 -3.12
CA ALA A 126 -6.07 -0.39 -3.66
C ALA A 126 -5.28 -1.73 -3.74
N ALA A 127 -5.89 -2.85 -3.34
CA ALA A 127 -5.24 -4.15 -3.41
C ALA A 127 -4.98 -4.56 -4.87
N GLU A 128 -3.86 -5.25 -5.11
CA GLU A 128 -3.53 -5.76 -6.42
C GLU A 128 -4.54 -6.85 -6.82
N GLY A 129 -5.05 -6.83 -8.05
CA GLY A 129 -6.11 -7.76 -8.48
C GLY A 129 -7.52 -7.41 -8.02
N ALA A 130 -7.72 -6.32 -7.26
CA ALA A 130 -9.05 -5.89 -6.80
C ALA A 130 -10.04 -5.60 -7.96
N ALA A 131 -9.55 -5.34 -9.18
CA ALA A 131 -10.38 -5.20 -10.37
C ALA A 131 -11.19 -6.47 -10.69
N ALA A 132 -10.61 -7.66 -10.45
CA ALA A 132 -11.26 -8.95 -10.71
C ALA A 132 -12.46 -9.20 -9.78
N LEU A 133 -12.53 -8.52 -8.62
CA LEU A 133 -13.68 -8.60 -7.72
C LEU A 133 -14.95 -8.07 -8.37
N TYR A 134 -14.83 -7.07 -9.27
CA TYR A 134 -16.00 -6.51 -9.93
C TYR A 134 -16.72 -7.58 -10.75
N ASP A 135 -15.98 -8.30 -11.58
CA ASP A 135 -16.52 -9.38 -12.42
C ASP A 135 -17.08 -10.51 -11.56
N ALA A 136 -16.40 -10.84 -10.46
CA ALA A 136 -16.82 -11.86 -9.52
C ALA A 136 -18.14 -11.49 -8.80
N PHE A 137 -18.30 -10.23 -8.39
CA PHE A 137 -19.51 -9.75 -7.73
C PHE A 137 -20.70 -9.68 -8.68
N VAL A 138 -20.50 -9.36 -9.96
CA VAL A 138 -21.59 -9.31 -10.96
C VAL A 138 -22.27 -10.66 -11.13
N LEU A 139 -21.59 -11.77 -10.82
CA LEU A 139 -22.17 -13.12 -10.83
C LEU A 139 -23.12 -13.40 -9.65
N LEU A 140 -23.15 -12.54 -8.62
CA LEU A 140 -24.02 -12.73 -7.45
C LEU A 140 -25.51 -12.55 -7.83
N PRO A 141 -26.39 -13.46 -7.40
CA PRO A 141 -27.79 -13.41 -7.75
C PRO A 141 -28.46 -12.16 -7.16
N GLY A 142 -29.10 -11.37 -8.02
CA GLY A 142 -29.82 -10.16 -7.63
C GLY A 142 -28.96 -8.92 -7.41
N LEU A 143 -27.63 -9.00 -7.55
CA LEU A 143 -26.77 -7.82 -7.57
C LEU A 143 -26.91 -7.09 -8.90
N ARG A 144 -27.19 -5.77 -8.86
CA ARG A 144 -27.18 -4.93 -10.06
C ARG A 144 -25.81 -4.27 -10.22
N GLY A 145 -25.16 -4.42 -11.37
CA GLY A 145 -23.86 -3.78 -11.65
C GLY A 145 -23.85 -2.26 -11.44
N ALA A 146 -24.96 -1.57 -11.71
CA ALA A 146 -25.11 -0.14 -11.44
C ALA A 146 -25.07 0.22 -9.94
N ALA A 147 -25.52 -0.67 -9.06
CA ALA A 147 -25.40 -0.47 -7.61
C ALA A 147 -23.95 -0.61 -7.14
N LEU A 148 -23.19 -1.51 -7.78
CA LEU A 148 -21.78 -1.76 -7.50
C LEU A 148 -20.90 -0.56 -7.87
N SER A 149 -21.07 -0.01 -9.08
CA SER A 149 -20.33 1.17 -9.55
C SER A 149 -20.73 2.46 -8.80
N GLY A 150 -22.02 2.61 -8.47
CA GLY A 150 -22.52 3.72 -7.66
C GLY A 150 -21.93 3.75 -6.26
N ALA A 151 -21.85 2.60 -5.59
CA ALA A 151 -21.27 2.49 -4.26
C ALA A 151 -19.74 2.67 -4.26
N ALA A 152 -19.05 2.19 -5.30
CA ALA A 152 -17.62 2.40 -5.49
C ALA A 152 -17.24 3.89 -5.64
N SER A 153 -18.14 4.71 -6.21
CA SER A 153 -17.88 6.12 -6.51
C SER A 153 -18.25 7.07 -5.36
N ARG A 154 -19.17 6.69 -4.46
CA ARG A 154 -19.73 7.58 -3.42
C ARG A 154 -18.81 7.67 -2.19
N PRO A 155 -18.47 8.86 -1.65
CA PRO A 155 -17.71 8.96 -0.39
C PRO A 155 -18.44 8.22 0.73
N ALA A 156 -17.79 7.23 1.35
CA ALA A 156 -18.40 6.30 2.29
C ALA A 156 -18.13 6.74 3.73
N SER A 157 -18.81 7.80 4.17
CA SER A 157 -18.76 8.22 5.58
C SER A 157 -19.39 7.20 6.53
N ASP A 158 -20.34 6.40 6.03
CA ASP A 158 -20.99 5.29 6.74
C ASP A 158 -20.91 3.99 5.92
N PRO A 159 -20.93 2.80 6.56
CA PRO A 159 -20.97 1.51 5.86
C PRO A 159 -22.20 1.41 4.95
N VAL A 160 -21.98 1.35 3.64
CA VAL A 160 -23.04 1.19 2.64
C VAL A 160 -23.18 -0.28 2.31
N THR A 161 -24.35 -0.86 2.63
CA THR A 161 -24.68 -2.23 2.21
C THR A 161 -25.16 -2.20 0.76
N ILE A 162 -24.45 -2.90 -0.11
CA ILE A 162 -24.74 -2.93 -1.56
C ILE A 162 -25.63 -4.12 -1.88
N TRP A 163 -25.36 -5.24 -1.21
CA TRP A 163 -26.06 -6.48 -1.45
C TRP A 163 -26.13 -7.32 -0.19
N ARG A 164 -27.23 -8.05 -0.10
CA ARG A 164 -27.48 -9.04 0.93
C ARG A 164 -28.12 -10.25 0.27
N ALA A 165 -27.66 -11.44 0.63
CA ALA A 165 -28.31 -12.67 0.21
C ALA A 165 -29.77 -12.64 0.66
N SER A 166 -30.69 -12.84 -0.27
CA SER A 166 -32.09 -13.10 0.08
C SER A 166 -32.13 -14.44 0.79
N ALA A 167 -32.65 -14.47 2.02
CA ALA A 167 -32.80 -15.70 2.79
C ALA A 167 -33.49 -16.76 1.92
N ARG A 168 -32.80 -17.87 1.66
CA ARG A 168 -33.41 -19.08 1.11
C ARG A 168 -34.13 -19.83 2.22
#